data_AF-A0A8T4HUI4-F1
#
_entry.id   AF-A0A8T4HUI4-F1
#
_cell.length_a   1.000
_cell.length_b   1.000
_cell.length_c   1.000
_cell.angle_alpha   90.00
_cell.angle_beta   90.00
_cell.angle_gamma   90.00
#
_symmetry.space_group_name_H-M   'P 1'
#
loop_
_entity.id
_entity.type
_entity.pdbx_description
1 polymer ?
#
loop_
_entity_poly.entity_id
_entity_poly.type
_entity_poly.pdbx_seq_one_letter_code
_entity_poly.pdbx_strand_id
1 'polypeptide(L)'
;IWDRSPDSLAAVGDSITRGFDACSLLADCTKVSWATGTAAGVDSLARRLLSDPKKESWNYAASGAVMADLPEQMRKAAAHKPDMVTVMSGANDACRPTVGQMTSVEQFRADFRAGLQALRTEAPKTQVYVSSVPNLKRLWREGRKNPIGQRVWGLGICQSMLKDPQSTDAADQERRQEVHDRVIAYNTVLKKECAKDLRCRYDNGAVFNYRFTGAELSNWDWFHPSKEGQRSLAELAYGQITARRSAD
;
A
#
# COMPACT_ATOMS: atom_id res chain seq x y z
N ILE A 1 -1.05 17.09 17.60
CA ILE A 1 -0.21 16.03 18.23
C ILE A 1 0.76 15.40 17.23
N TRP A 2 0.50 15.47 15.91
CA TRP A 2 1.37 14.83 14.92
C TRP A 2 2.82 15.34 14.94
N ASP A 3 3.76 14.42 15.14
CA ASP A 3 5.20 14.62 15.01
C ASP A 3 5.65 14.26 13.58
N ARG A 4 6.43 15.17 12.99
CA ARG A 4 6.93 15.10 11.62
C ARG A 4 8.34 14.51 11.53
N SER A 5 8.96 14.20 12.65
CA SER A 5 10.33 13.69 12.76
C SER A 5 10.39 12.46 13.70
N PRO A 6 9.73 11.33 13.34
CA PRO A 6 9.81 10.12 14.16
C PRO A 6 11.24 9.57 14.20
N ASP A 7 11.66 9.02 15.33
CA ASP A 7 12.98 8.39 15.50
C ASP A 7 12.95 6.87 15.25
N SER A 8 11.75 6.29 15.13
CA SER A 8 11.56 4.87 14.78
C SER A 8 10.31 4.60 13.94
N LEU A 9 10.36 3.57 13.09
CA LEU A 9 9.32 3.27 12.11
C LEU A 9 9.06 1.77 11.93
N ALA A 10 7.82 1.32 12.06
CA ALA A 10 7.41 -0.01 11.58
C ALA A 10 6.51 0.10 10.34
N ALA A 11 6.67 -0.81 9.39
CA ALA A 11 5.85 -0.88 8.18
C ALA A 11 4.99 -2.14 8.18
N VAL A 12 3.70 -1.96 7.94
CA VAL A 12 2.70 -3.03 7.77
C VAL A 12 2.01 -2.88 6.41
N GLY A 13 1.52 -3.98 5.86
CA GLY A 13 0.89 -4.00 4.56
C GLY A 13 1.07 -5.32 3.82
N ASP A 14 1.11 -5.21 2.50
CA ASP A 14 1.16 -6.33 1.59
C ASP A 14 2.48 -6.44 0.80
N SER A 15 2.46 -7.17 -0.31
CA SER A 15 3.57 -7.42 -1.22
C SER A 15 4.22 -6.15 -1.77
N ILE A 16 3.47 -5.05 -1.87
CA ILE A 16 4.06 -3.78 -2.30
C ILE A 16 5.06 -3.28 -1.26
N THR A 17 4.70 -3.31 0.03
CA THR A 17 5.61 -2.91 1.13
C THR A 17 6.80 -3.85 1.27
N ARG A 18 6.68 -5.09 0.76
CA ARG A 18 7.76 -6.09 0.67
C ARG A 18 8.69 -5.91 -0.53
N GLY A 19 8.36 -5.04 -1.48
CA GLY A 19 9.11 -4.90 -2.72
C GLY A 19 9.06 -6.18 -3.57
N PHE A 20 7.95 -6.91 -3.52
CA PHE A 20 7.76 -8.12 -4.32
C PHE A 20 7.96 -7.82 -5.81
N ASP A 21 8.70 -8.69 -6.49
CA ASP A 21 9.05 -8.57 -7.89
C ASP A 21 9.77 -7.27 -8.27
N ALA A 22 10.32 -6.52 -7.31
CA ALA A 22 11.10 -5.32 -7.63
C ALA A 22 12.59 -5.63 -7.92
N CYS A 23 13.09 -6.81 -7.51
CA CYS A 23 14.49 -7.21 -7.70
C CYS A 23 14.66 -8.51 -8.48
N SER A 24 13.74 -9.47 -8.30
CA SER A 24 13.80 -10.82 -8.85
C SER A 24 12.38 -11.36 -8.99
N LEU A 25 12.17 -12.26 -9.95
CA LEU A 25 10.89 -12.88 -10.25
C LEU A 25 10.36 -13.73 -9.06
N LEU A 26 9.08 -13.57 -8.75
CA LEU A 26 8.32 -14.29 -7.73
C LEU A 26 8.91 -14.23 -6.32
N ALA A 27 9.49 -13.08 -5.94
CA ALA A 27 10.17 -12.95 -4.66
C ALA A 27 10.09 -11.55 -4.05
N ASP A 28 10.01 -11.53 -2.71
CA ASP A 28 10.17 -10.32 -1.91
C ASP A 28 11.58 -9.71 -2.08
N CYS A 29 11.65 -8.38 -2.08
CA CYS A 29 12.90 -7.64 -2.01
C CYS A 29 12.80 -6.48 -1.03
N THR A 30 12.82 -6.78 0.27
CA THR A 30 12.68 -5.76 1.32
C THR A 30 13.73 -4.67 1.27
N LYS A 31 14.91 -4.95 0.69
CA LYS A 31 15.96 -3.96 0.47
C LYS A 31 15.47 -2.76 -0.34
N VAL A 32 14.46 -2.91 -1.18
CA VAL A 32 13.88 -1.83 -1.99
C VAL A 32 12.49 -1.39 -1.52
N SER A 33 12.07 -1.80 -0.32
CA SER A 33 10.82 -1.32 0.28
C SER A 33 10.80 0.21 0.37
N TRP A 34 9.71 0.83 -0.08
CA TRP A 34 9.46 2.27 0.05
C TRP A 34 9.51 2.76 1.50
N ALA A 35 9.16 1.91 2.47
CA ALA A 35 9.08 2.28 3.87
C ALA A 35 10.39 2.01 4.63
N THR A 36 10.96 0.81 4.51
CA THR A 36 12.09 0.35 5.36
C THR A 36 13.30 -0.10 4.55
N GLY A 37 13.31 0.12 3.25
CA GLY A 37 14.37 -0.39 2.36
C GLY A 37 15.72 0.26 2.61
N THR A 38 16.79 -0.48 2.36
CA THR A 38 18.18 -0.02 2.54
C THR A 38 18.85 0.42 1.24
N ALA A 39 18.26 0.12 0.08
CA ALA A 39 18.83 0.44 -1.22
C ALA A 39 18.89 1.96 -1.46
N ALA A 40 20.08 2.47 -1.77
CA ALA A 40 20.30 3.91 -1.96
C ALA A 40 19.45 4.51 -3.09
N GLY A 41 19.17 3.75 -4.15
CA GLY A 41 18.36 4.22 -5.28
C GLY A 41 16.85 4.34 -5.01
N VAL A 42 16.36 3.84 -3.89
CA VAL A 42 14.95 4.02 -3.46
C VAL A 42 14.81 5.18 -2.50
N ASP A 43 15.81 5.37 -1.63
CA ASP A 43 15.79 6.33 -0.53
C ASP A 43 14.47 6.27 0.26
N SER A 44 14.28 5.13 0.95
CA SER A 44 13.05 4.81 1.68
C SER A 44 12.69 5.83 2.77
N LEU A 45 11.46 5.79 3.28
CA LEU A 45 11.05 6.59 4.43
C LEU A 45 12.01 6.47 5.61
N ALA A 46 12.41 5.25 5.97
CA ALA A 46 13.33 5.02 7.06
C ALA A 46 14.67 5.74 6.83
N ARG A 47 15.20 5.71 5.59
CA ARG A 47 16.43 6.45 5.26
C ARG A 47 16.26 7.97 5.30
N ARG A 48 15.08 8.48 4.95
CA ARG A 48 14.78 9.91 4.95
C ARG A 48 14.53 10.48 6.35
N LEU A 49 13.95 9.68 7.25
CA LEU A 49 13.46 10.14 8.55
C LEU A 49 14.39 9.75 9.71
N LEU A 50 15.06 8.60 9.64
CA LEU A 50 15.74 8.00 10.79
C LEU A 50 17.25 8.21 10.74
N SER A 51 17.86 8.37 11.91
CA SER A 51 19.33 8.48 12.06
C SER A 51 20.03 7.13 11.89
N ASP A 52 19.46 6.03 12.42
CA ASP A 52 19.93 4.65 12.20
C ASP A 52 18.78 3.76 11.69
N PRO A 53 18.47 3.81 10.37
CA PRO A 53 17.35 3.06 9.79
C PRO A 53 17.42 1.55 9.99
N LYS A 54 18.61 0.97 10.23
CA LYS A 54 18.76 -0.49 10.39
C LYS A 54 18.30 -0.97 11.76
N LYS A 55 18.45 -0.15 12.80
CA LYS A 55 18.06 -0.50 14.17
C LYS A 55 16.66 -0.04 14.50
N GLU A 56 16.25 1.10 13.93
CA GLU A 56 15.01 1.78 14.27
C GLU A 56 13.89 1.55 13.25
N SER A 57 14.04 0.55 12.36
CA SER A 57 12.94 0.18 11.47
C SER A 57 12.67 -1.31 11.33
N TRP A 58 11.39 -1.65 11.19
CA TRP A 58 10.89 -3.03 11.11
C TRP A 58 9.84 -3.18 10.03
N ASN A 59 9.86 -4.29 9.29
CA ASN A 59 8.90 -4.56 8.22
C ASN A 59 8.11 -5.83 8.53
N TYR A 60 6.85 -5.65 8.92
CA TYR A 60 5.89 -6.72 9.25
C TYR A 60 4.83 -6.92 8.17
N ALA A 61 4.96 -6.25 7.02
CA ALA A 61 4.15 -6.54 5.85
C ALA A 61 4.32 -8.01 5.44
N ALA A 62 3.35 -8.55 4.71
CA ALA A 62 3.41 -9.90 4.18
C ALA A 62 2.82 -9.97 2.78
N SER A 63 3.54 -10.60 1.86
CA SER A 63 3.05 -10.80 0.49
C SER A 63 1.78 -11.65 0.48
N GLY A 64 0.75 -11.19 -0.24
CA GLY A 64 -0.59 -11.79 -0.24
C GLY A 64 -1.51 -11.35 0.91
N ALA A 65 -1.02 -10.55 1.87
CA ALA A 65 -1.83 -10.08 2.99
C ALA A 65 -3.01 -9.21 2.53
N VAL A 66 -4.14 -9.38 3.19
CA VAL A 66 -5.38 -8.60 3.04
C VAL A 66 -5.63 -7.80 4.31
N MET A 67 -6.67 -6.97 4.34
CA MET A 67 -6.95 -6.14 5.52
C MET A 67 -7.18 -6.95 6.80
N ALA A 68 -7.74 -8.16 6.69
CA ALA A 68 -7.95 -9.09 7.81
C ALA A 68 -6.64 -9.53 8.52
N ASP A 69 -5.48 -9.44 7.84
CA ASP A 69 -4.18 -9.75 8.43
C ASP A 69 -3.58 -8.56 9.20
N LEU A 70 -4.10 -7.34 8.99
CA LEU A 70 -3.57 -6.12 9.57
C LEU A 70 -3.49 -6.14 11.10
N PRO A 71 -4.49 -6.68 11.85
CA PRO A 71 -4.40 -6.74 13.31
C PRO A 71 -3.16 -7.45 13.83
N GLU A 72 -2.74 -8.54 13.20
CA GLU A 72 -1.57 -9.28 13.64
C GLU A 72 -0.27 -8.54 13.30
N GLN A 73 -0.19 -7.93 12.12
CA GLN A 73 0.96 -7.09 11.77
C GLN A 73 1.08 -5.88 12.72
N MET A 74 -0.05 -5.30 13.12
CA MET A 74 -0.10 -4.20 14.08
C MET A 74 0.35 -4.59 15.49
N ARG A 75 0.02 -5.80 15.98
CA ARG A 75 0.56 -6.29 17.27
C ARG A 75 2.07 -6.44 17.22
N LYS A 76 2.60 -7.06 16.15
CA LYS A 76 4.05 -7.20 15.96
C LYS A 76 4.76 -5.84 15.92
N ALA A 77 4.17 -4.87 15.23
CA ALA A 77 4.68 -3.50 15.24
C ALA A 77 4.60 -2.87 16.64
N ALA A 78 3.48 -3.04 17.35
CA ALA A 78 3.26 -2.45 18.67
C ALA A 78 4.22 -2.97 19.75
N ALA A 79 4.70 -4.21 19.63
CA ALA A 79 5.70 -4.79 20.53
C ALA A 79 7.01 -3.97 20.58
N HIS A 80 7.36 -3.27 19.50
CA HIS A 80 8.51 -2.37 19.44
C HIS A 80 8.19 -0.93 19.90
N LYS A 81 6.91 -0.59 20.06
CA LYS A 81 6.41 0.75 20.39
C LYS A 81 7.06 1.85 19.52
N PRO A 82 7.06 1.71 18.17
CA PRO A 82 7.70 2.68 17.30
C PRO A 82 7.01 4.05 17.41
N ASP A 83 7.70 5.11 17.04
CA ASP A 83 7.09 6.44 16.96
C ASP A 83 6.05 6.50 15.83
N MET A 84 6.27 5.74 14.76
CA MET A 84 5.36 5.67 13.62
C MET A 84 5.16 4.25 13.09
N VAL A 85 3.92 3.92 12.74
CA VAL A 85 3.58 2.79 11.87
C VAL A 85 3.10 3.32 10.53
N THR A 86 3.63 2.79 9.43
CA THR A 86 3.09 3.03 8.08
C THR A 86 2.22 1.87 7.63
N VAL A 87 1.07 2.17 7.03
CA VAL A 87 0.09 1.19 6.59
C VAL A 87 -0.15 1.35 5.10
N MET A 88 0.00 0.27 4.34
CA MET A 88 -0.51 0.19 2.97
C MET A 88 -1.07 -1.22 2.72
N SER A 89 -2.40 -1.34 2.79
CA SER A 89 -3.13 -2.60 2.63
C SER A 89 -4.47 -2.33 1.96
N GLY A 90 -4.96 -3.30 1.17
CA GLY A 90 -6.24 -3.24 0.48
C GLY A 90 -6.18 -3.54 -1.01
N ALA A 91 -4.98 -3.64 -1.60
CA ALA A 91 -4.85 -4.05 -3.00
C ALA A 91 -5.30 -5.52 -3.17
N ASN A 92 -4.84 -6.42 -2.30
CA ASN A 92 -5.25 -7.84 -2.31
C ASN A 92 -6.72 -8.06 -1.95
N ASP A 93 -7.35 -7.14 -1.22
CA ASP A 93 -8.79 -7.16 -0.96
C ASP A 93 -9.62 -6.91 -2.22
N ALA A 94 -9.07 -6.14 -3.18
CA ALA A 94 -9.69 -5.85 -4.47
C ALA A 94 -9.21 -6.81 -5.58
N CYS A 95 -7.97 -7.28 -5.50
CA CYS A 95 -7.36 -8.21 -6.44
C CYS A 95 -7.72 -9.66 -6.14
N ARG A 96 -8.82 -10.11 -6.73
CA ARG A 96 -9.42 -11.43 -6.53
C ARG A 96 -9.70 -12.11 -7.87
N PRO A 97 -10.03 -13.42 -7.90
CA PRO A 97 -10.41 -14.06 -9.16
C PRO A 97 -11.65 -13.42 -9.80
N THR A 98 -12.61 -12.95 -8.99
CA THR A 98 -13.82 -12.26 -9.45
C THR A 98 -14.17 -11.07 -8.55
N VAL A 99 -15.02 -10.15 -9.03
CA VAL A 99 -15.53 -9.01 -8.24
C VAL A 99 -16.26 -9.47 -6.98
N GLY A 100 -17.09 -10.52 -7.08
CA GLY A 100 -17.86 -11.04 -5.95
C GLY A 100 -17.01 -11.57 -4.79
N GLN A 101 -15.73 -11.86 -5.03
CA GLN A 101 -14.79 -12.32 -4.01
C GLN A 101 -14.00 -11.18 -3.35
N MET A 102 -14.15 -9.93 -3.80
CA MET A 102 -13.54 -8.77 -3.13
C MET A 102 -14.09 -8.62 -1.71
N THR A 103 -13.23 -8.28 -0.75
CA THR A 103 -13.63 -8.02 0.64
C THR A 103 -14.77 -7.01 0.70
N SER A 104 -15.83 -7.27 1.48
CA SER A 104 -16.91 -6.28 1.57
C SER A 104 -16.39 -4.98 2.22
N VAL A 105 -16.97 -3.84 1.88
CA VAL A 105 -16.57 -2.54 2.47
C VAL A 105 -16.77 -2.54 3.99
N GLU A 106 -17.79 -3.25 4.47
CA GLU A 106 -18.07 -3.44 5.89
C GLU A 106 -16.97 -4.24 6.58
N GLN A 107 -16.59 -5.40 6.02
CA GLN A 107 -15.54 -6.25 6.57
C GLN A 107 -14.20 -5.51 6.56
N PHE A 108 -13.85 -4.86 5.45
CA PHE A 108 -12.65 -4.04 5.35
C PHE A 108 -12.59 -2.94 6.43
N ARG A 109 -13.72 -2.30 6.74
CA ARG A 109 -13.82 -1.33 7.85
C ARG A 109 -13.62 -1.99 9.20
N ALA A 110 -14.23 -3.14 9.44
CA ALA A 110 -14.10 -3.87 10.70
C ALA A 110 -12.63 -4.26 10.94
N ASP A 111 -11.97 -4.83 9.93
CA ASP A 111 -10.58 -5.26 10.01
C ASP A 111 -9.61 -4.09 10.20
N PHE A 112 -9.81 -2.98 9.47
CA PHE A 112 -8.98 -1.79 9.66
C PHE A 112 -9.12 -1.21 11.08
N ARG A 113 -10.34 -1.16 11.63
CA ARG A 113 -10.58 -0.74 13.02
C ARG A 113 -9.92 -1.68 14.02
N ALA A 114 -10.00 -3.00 13.78
CA ALA A 114 -9.33 -3.98 14.62
C ALA A 114 -7.80 -3.81 14.59
N GLY A 115 -7.23 -3.48 13.43
CA GLY A 115 -5.80 -3.14 13.30
C GLY A 115 -5.40 -1.93 14.13
N LEU A 116 -6.13 -0.83 14.03
CA LEU A 116 -5.88 0.36 14.84
C LEU A 116 -6.05 0.06 16.35
N GLN A 117 -7.07 -0.69 16.73
CA GLN A 117 -7.30 -1.07 18.13
C GLN A 117 -6.16 -1.94 18.69
N ALA A 118 -5.67 -2.90 17.90
CA ALA A 118 -4.54 -3.74 18.29
C ALA A 118 -3.30 -2.89 18.58
N LEU A 119 -2.96 -1.95 17.70
CA LEU A 119 -1.85 -1.03 17.93
C LEU A 119 -2.07 -0.17 19.18
N ARG A 120 -3.26 0.39 19.36
CA ARG A 120 -3.56 1.30 20.48
C ARG A 120 -3.52 0.62 21.84
N THR A 121 -3.76 -0.68 21.90
CA THR A 121 -3.72 -1.46 23.14
C THR A 121 -2.30 -1.52 23.73
N GLU A 122 -1.29 -1.71 22.89
CA GLU A 122 0.11 -1.90 23.34
C GLU A 122 0.98 -0.66 23.15
N ALA A 123 0.69 0.16 22.13
CA ALA A 123 1.42 1.36 21.75
C ALA A 123 0.47 2.55 21.52
N PRO A 124 -0.20 3.06 22.56
CA PRO A 124 -1.24 4.09 22.45
C PRO A 124 -0.74 5.45 21.92
N LYS A 125 0.58 5.69 21.97
CA LYS A 125 1.19 6.96 21.52
C LYS A 125 1.76 6.91 20.11
N THR A 126 1.92 5.72 19.52
CA THR A 126 2.47 5.54 18.17
C THR A 126 1.60 6.21 17.12
N GLN A 127 2.22 6.95 16.22
CA GLN A 127 1.54 7.58 15.09
C GLN A 127 1.24 6.56 14.00
N VAL A 128 0.15 6.76 13.25
CA VAL A 128 -0.20 5.88 12.13
C VAL A 128 -0.28 6.72 10.87
N TYR A 129 0.63 6.48 9.92
CA TYR A 129 0.51 6.98 8.56
C TYR A 129 -0.20 5.94 7.70
N VAL A 130 -1.30 6.33 7.05
CA VAL A 130 -2.10 5.43 6.21
C VAL A 130 -2.00 5.89 4.76
N SER A 131 -1.32 5.09 3.95
CA SER A 131 -1.29 5.22 2.50
C SER A 131 -2.62 4.77 1.90
N SER A 132 -3.07 5.46 0.86
CA SER A 132 -4.22 5.02 0.07
C SER A 132 -3.90 3.77 -0.74
N VAL A 133 -4.88 2.90 -0.91
CA VAL A 133 -4.81 1.75 -1.83
C VAL A 133 -4.53 2.28 -3.23
N PRO A 134 -3.49 1.78 -3.94
CA PRO A 134 -3.16 2.23 -5.28
C PRO A 134 -4.29 2.05 -6.30
N ASN A 135 -4.30 2.87 -7.34
CA ASN A 135 -5.32 2.83 -8.36
C ASN A 135 -5.12 1.66 -9.35
N LEU A 136 -5.79 0.54 -9.08
CA LEU A 136 -5.73 -0.66 -9.92
C LEU A 136 -6.21 -0.44 -11.37
N LYS A 137 -7.11 0.54 -11.62
CA LYS A 137 -7.56 0.88 -12.98
C LYS A 137 -6.50 1.68 -13.74
N ARG A 138 -5.69 2.50 -13.05
CA ARG A 138 -4.47 3.10 -13.62
C ARG A 138 -3.45 2.02 -13.95
N LEU A 139 -3.25 1.05 -13.06
CA LEU A 139 -2.36 -0.09 -13.29
C LEU A 139 -2.74 -0.82 -14.57
N TRP A 140 -4.01 -1.19 -14.71
CA TRP A 140 -4.51 -1.79 -15.95
C TRP A 140 -4.22 -0.91 -17.17
N ARG A 141 -4.53 0.39 -17.12
CA ARG A 141 -4.35 1.32 -18.25
C ARG A 141 -2.90 1.45 -18.70
N GLU A 142 -1.95 1.45 -17.78
CA GLU A 142 -0.52 1.55 -18.11
C GLU A 142 0.08 0.20 -18.47
N GLY A 143 -0.15 -0.83 -17.67
CA GLY A 143 0.41 -2.16 -17.89
C GLY A 143 -0.11 -2.83 -19.16
N ARG A 144 -1.38 -2.61 -19.55
CA ARG A 144 -1.93 -3.20 -20.79
C ARG A 144 -1.19 -2.76 -22.05
N LYS A 145 -0.40 -1.68 -22.01
CA LYS A 145 0.40 -1.24 -23.16
C LYS A 145 1.58 -2.18 -23.46
N ASN A 146 1.97 -3.03 -22.50
CA ASN A 146 3.08 -3.97 -22.66
C ASN A 146 2.57 -5.40 -23.00
N PRO A 147 2.94 -5.99 -24.14
CA PRO A 147 2.51 -7.33 -24.53
C PRO A 147 2.94 -8.46 -23.57
N ILE A 148 4.08 -8.31 -22.88
CA ILE A 148 4.54 -9.30 -21.90
C ILE A 148 3.66 -9.24 -20.66
N GLY A 149 3.40 -8.03 -20.15
CA GLY A 149 2.47 -7.82 -19.03
C GLY A 149 1.09 -8.42 -19.28
N GLN A 150 0.55 -8.27 -20.50
CA GLN A 150 -0.73 -8.89 -20.88
C GLN A 150 -0.72 -10.41 -20.73
N ARG A 151 0.36 -11.08 -21.16
CA ARG A 151 0.51 -12.54 -21.05
C ARG A 151 0.65 -12.97 -19.60
N VAL A 152 1.45 -12.26 -18.83
CA VAL A 152 1.67 -12.54 -17.39
C VAL A 152 0.37 -12.40 -16.61
N TRP A 153 -0.43 -11.37 -16.87
CA TRP A 153 -1.74 -11.22 -16.24
C TRP A 153 -2.70 -12.35 -16.61
N GLY A 154 -2.59 -12.92 -17.82
CA GLY A 154 -3.36 -14.10 -18.24
C GLY A 154 -3.12 -15.35 -17.38
N LEU A 155 -2.06 -15.38 -16.57
CA LEU A 155 -1.73 -16.47 -15.64
C LEU A 155 -2.50 -16.39 -14.29
N GLY A 156 -3.41 -15.43 -14.14
CA GLY A 156 -4.32 -15.35 -12.99
C GLY A 156 -4.07 -14.19 -12.02
N ILE A 157 -3.17 -13.25 -12.35
CA ILE A 157 -2.91 -12.08 -11.50
C ILE A 157 -4.16 -11.17 -11.50
N CYS A 158 -4.70 -10.88 -10.31
CA CYS A 158 -5.76 -9.89 -10.08
C CYS A 158 -6.89 -9.91 -11.13
N GLN A 159 -7.48 -11.09 -11.41
CA GLN A 159 -8.41 -11.26 -12.54
C GLN A 159 -9.66 -10.37 -12.46
N SER A 160 -10.10 -9.99 -11.25
CA SER A 160 -11.12 -8.97 -11.04
C SER A 160 -10.82 -7.67 -11.80
N MET A 161 -9.55 -7.24 -11.86
CA MET A 161 -9.13 -6.04 -12.59
C MET A 161 -8.45 -6.33 -13.93
N LEU A 162 -7.76 -7.45 -14.12
CA LEU A 162 -6.78 -7.60 -15.22
C LEU A 162 -7.14 -8.64 -16.28
N LYS A 163 -8.19 -9.44 -16.05
CA LYS A 163 -8.69 -10.38 -17.06
C LYS A 163 -8.98 -9.65 -18.38
N ASP A 164 -8.66 -10.30 -19.51
CA ASP A 164 -8.87 -9.81 -20.88
C ASP A 164 -8.38 -8.36 -21.09
N PRO A 165 -7.09 -8.07 -20.89
CA PRO A 165 -6.59 -6.70 -20.70
C PRO A 165 -6.82 -5.75 -21.87
N GLN A 166 -6.97 -6.27 -23.09
CA GLN A 166 -7.28 -5.48 -24.28
C GLN A 166 -8.78 -5.33 -24.57
N SER A 167 -9.64 -6.11 -23.92
CA SER A 167 -11.06 -6.12 -24.22
C SER A 167 -11.70 -4.75 -24.02
N THR A 168 -12.59 -4.42 -24.95
CA THR A 168 -13.44 -3.23 -24.95
C THR A 168 -14.90 -3.56 -24.70
N ASP A 169 -15.23 -4.83 -24.43
CA ASP A 169 -16.61 -5.27 -24.22
C ASP A 169 -17.20 -4.62 -22.97
N ALA A 170 -18.50 -4.32 -23.01
CA ALA A 170 -19.19 -3.62 -21.93
C ALA A 170 -19.02 -4.33 -20.57
N ALA A 171 -19.12 -5.65 -20.55
CA ALA A 171 -18.96 -6.45 -19.33
C ALA A 171 -17.54 -6.35 -18.73
N ASP A 172 -16.50 -6.28 -19.55
CA ASP A 172 -15.12 -6.11 -19.07
C ASP A 172 -14.87 -4.69 -18.56
N GLN A 173 -15.48 -3.69 -19.19
CA GLN A 173 -15.42 -2.30 -18.73
C GLN A 173 -16.14 -2.13 -17.38
N GLU A 174 -17.32 -2.72 -17.25
CA GLU A 174 -18.12 -2.73 -16.01
C GLU A 174 -17.36 -3.43 -14.88
N ARG A 175 -16.82 -4.63 -15.12
CA ARG A 175 -15.99 -5.35 -14.14
C ARG A 175 -14.85 -4.48 -13.59
N ARG A 176 -14.10 -3.80 -14.45
CA ARG A 176 -13.00 -2.91 -14.02
C ARG A 176 -13.51 -1.67 -13.29
N GLN A 177 -14.69 -1.18 -13.66
CA GLN A 177 -15.34 -0.06 -12.97
C GLN A 177 -15.75 -0.47 -11.55
N GLU A 178 -16.35 -1.64 -11.36
CA GLU A 178 -16.73 -2.14 -10.04
C GLU A 178 -15.52 -2.29 -9.10
N VAL A 179 -14.39 -2.80 -9.60
CA VAL A 179 -13.15 -2.86 -8.81
C VAL A 179 -12.64 -1.46 -8.47
N HIS A 180 -12.69 -0.53 -9.42
CA HIS A 180 -12.28 0.86 -9.16
C HIS A 180 -13.13 1.52 -8.07
N ASP A 181 -14.45 1.34 -8.13
CA ASP A 181 -15.39 1.87 -7.16
C ASP A 181 -15.21 1.21 -5.78
N ARG A 182 -14.91 -0.09 -5.74
CA ARG A 182 -14.56 -0.79 -4.49
C ARG A 182 -13.30 -0.20 -3.86
N VAL A 183 -12.25 0.08 -4.64
CA VAL A 183 -11.02 0.70 -4.13
C VAL A 183 -11.27 2.12 -3.63
N ILE A 184 -12.11 2.92 -4.31
CA ILE A 184 -12.55 4.23 -3.81
C ILE A 184 -13.27 4.10 -2.47
N ALA A 185 -14.14 3.09 -2.33
CA ALA A 185 -14.86 2.82 -1.09
C ALA A 185 -13.90 2.43 0.05
N TYR A 186 -12.91 1.57 -0.20
CA TYR A 186 -11.85 1.25 0.76
C TYR A 186 -11.06 2.50 1.18
N ASN A 187 -10.61 3.31 0.23
CA ASN A 187 -9.90 4.57 0.52
C ASN A 187 -10.76 5.56 1.33
N THR A 188 -12.07 5.56 1.09
CA THR A 188 -13.02 6.33 1.91
C THR A 188 -13.12 5.78 3.34
N VAL A 189 -13.10 4.46 3.51
CA VAL A 189 -13.02 3.82 4.85
C VAL A 189 -11.75 4.24 5.56
N LEU A 190 -10.58 4.07 4.92
CA LEU A 190 -9.27 4.43 5.48
C LEU A 190 -9.25 5.88 5.95
N LYS A 191 -9.70 6.82 5.10
CA LYS A 191 -9.81 8.24 5.44
C LYS A 191 -10.70 8.48 6.66
N LYS A 192 -11.92 7.94 6.65
CA LYS A 192 -12.94 8.19 7.70
C LYS A 192 -12.55 7.59 9.04
N GLU A 193 -12.03 6.37 9.07
CA GLU A 193 -11.63 5.72 10.33
C GLU A 193 -10.34 6.33 10.88
N CYS A 194 -9.36 6.64 10.03
CA CYS A 194 -8.14 7.33 10.45
C CYS A 194 -8.44 8.71 11.05
N ALA A 195 -9.39 9.46 10.49
CA ALA A 195 -9.77 10.77 11.01
C ALA A 195 -10.34 10.76 12.45
N LYS A 196 -10.78 9.60 12.96
CA LYS A 196 -11.26 9.44 14.34
C LYS A 196 -10.13 9.33 15.36
N ASP A 197 -8.90 9.14 14.91
CA ASP A 197 -7.72 8.99 15.74
C ASP A 197 -6.79 10.21 15.56
N LEU A 198 -6.56 10.94 16.65
CA LEU A 198 -5.72 12.16 16.68
C LEU A 198 -4.25 11.91 16.27
N ARG A 199 -3.80 10.66 16.30
CA ARG A 199 -2.46 10.22 15.93
C ARG A 199 -2.42 9.49 14.59
N CYS A 200 -3.53 9.43 13.86
CA CYS A 200 -3.59 8.86 12.53
C CYS A 200 -3.60 9.97 11.46
N ARG A 201 -2.82 9.78 10.39
CA ARG A 201 -2.79 10.66 9.22
C ARG A 201 -2.95 9.82 7.96
N TYR A 202 -4.04 10.05 7.25
CA TYR A 202 -4.28 9.52 5.93
C TYR A 202 -3.56 10.38 4.88
N ASP A 203 -3.07 9.77 3.81
CA ASP A 203 -2.33 10.42 2.71
C ASP A 203 -3.18 11.33 1.80
N ASN A 204 -4.47 11.48 2.12
CA ASN A 204 -5.46 12.22 1.32
C ASN A 204 -5.59 11.73 -0.13
N GLY A 205 -5.30 10.45 -0.38
CA GLY A 205 -5.34 9.85 -1.70
C GLY A 205 -4.11 10.16 -2.55
N ALA A 206 -3.00 10.61 -1.95
CA ALA A 206 -1.77 10.92 -2.70
C ALA A 206 -1.31 9.74 -3.56
N VAL A 207 -1.28 8.52 -3.01
CA VAL A 207 -0.89 7.32 -3.75
C VAL A 207 -1.94 6.92 -4.80
N PHE A 208 -3.22 6.91 -4.44
CA PHE A 208 -4.32 6.58 -5.37
C PHE A 208 -4.39 7.53 -6.57
N ASN A 209 -4.12 8.82 -6.37
CA ASN A 209 -4.18 9.84 -7.41
C ASN A 209 -2.89 9.95 -8.24
N TYR A 210 -1.80 9.34 -7.77
CA TYR A 210 -0.51 9.39 -8.43
C TYR A 210 -0.57 8.77 -9.84
N ARG A 211 -0.01 9.49 -10.81
CA ARG A 211 -0.12 9.16 -12.23
C ARG A 211 1.09 8.38 -12.73
N PHE A 212 1.45 7.32 -12.01
CA PHE A 212 2.59 6.48 -12.36
C PHE A 212 2.52 5.98 -13.80
N THR A 213 3.67 5.67 -14.39
CA THR A 213 3.78 5.13 -15.75
C THR A 213 4.25 3.68 -15.74
N GLY A 214 4.32 3.04 -16.91
CA GLY A 214 4.86 1.69 -17.02
C GLY A 214 6.30 1.52 -16.52
N ALA A 215 7.11 2.59 -16.46
CA ALA A 215 8.47 2.55 -15.91
C ALA A 215 8.50 2.22 -14.40
N GLU A 216 7.42 2.55 -13.71
CA GLU A 216 7.28 2.33 -12.27
C GLU A 216 6.64 0.98 -11.94
N LEU A 217 6.32 0.16 -12.95
CA LEU A 217 5.87 -1.22 -12.80
C LEU A 217 7.03 -2.18 -12.95
N SER A 218 7.01 -3.28 -12.22
CA SER A 218 8.01 -4.33 -12.34
C SER A 218 8.04 -4.90 -13.75
N ASN A 219 9.26 -5.14 -14.24
CA ASN A 219 9.50 -5.80 -15.53
C ASN A 219 9.27 -7.33 -15.47
N TRP A 220 8.78 -7.86 -14.35
CA TRP A 220 8.46 -9.28 -14.19
C TRP A 220 6.96 -9.54 -14.33
N ASP A 221 6.14 -8.74 -13.64
CA ASP A 221 4.69 -8.96 -13.56
C ASP A 221 3.85 -7.81 -14.11
N TRP A 222 4.46 -6.66 -14.43
CA TRP A 222 3.78 -5.42 -14.82
C TRP A 222 2.64 -5.05 -13.86
N PHE A 223 2.77 -5.40 -12.59
CA PHE A 223 1.74 -5.27 -11.56
C PHE A 223 2.31 -4.62 -10.30
N HIS A 224 3.32 -5.23 -9.67
CA HIS A 224 3.93 -4.64 -8.49
C HIS A 224 4.82 -3.44 -8.87
N PRO A 225 5.02 -2.47 -7.96
CA PRO A 225 5.94 -1.38 -8.21
C PRO A 225 7.39 -1.85 -8.41
N SER A 226 8.05 -1.33 -9.44
CA SER A 226 9.50 -1.50 -9.64
C SER A 226 10.29 -0.77 -8.56
N LYS A 227 11.63 -0.84 -8.59
CA LYS A 227 12.48 0.01 -7.74
C LYS A 227 12.15 1.50 -7.88
N GLU A 228 11.80 1.94 -9.09
CA GLU A 228 11.39 3.32 -9.33
C GLU A 228 10.02 3.61 -8.71
N GLY A 229 9.05 2.72 -8.86
CA GLY A 229 7.75 2.87 -8.19
C GLY A 229 7.86 2.87 -6.66
N GLN A 230 8.76 2.07 -6.08
CA GLN A 230 9.07 2.09 -4.65
C GLN A 230 9.65 3.44 -4.21
N ARG A 231 10.53 4.04 -5.02
CA ARG A 231 11.07 5.39 -4.77
C ARG A 231 9.94 6.44 -4.77
N SER A 232 9.06 6.41 -5.77
CA SER A 232 7.92 7.33 -5.85
C SER A 232 6.98 7.20 -4.65
N LEU A 233 6.71 5.97 -4.18
CA LEU A 233 5.93 5.74 -2.96
C LEU A 233 6.60 6.35 -1.72
N ALA A 234 7.92 6.20 -1.58
CA ALA A 234 8.68 6.78 -0.48
C ALA A 234 8.61 8.32 -0.49
N GLU A 235 8.74 8.94 -1.67
CA GLU A 235 8.65 10.39 -1.86
C GLU A 235 7.26 10.94 -1.50
N LEU A 236 6.20 10.30 -1.99
CA LEU A 236 4.82 10.69 -1.69
C LEU A 236 4.54 10.60 -0.20
N ALA A 237 4.91 9.49 0.43
CA ALA A 237 4.70 9.30 1.85
C ALA A 237 5.50 10.29 2.70
N TYR A 238 6.76 10.54 2.33
CA TYR A 238 7.60 11.52 3.03
C TYR A 238 6.96 12.91 2.98
N GLY A 239 6.47 13.33 1.82
CA GLY A 239 5.75 14.59 1.66
C GLY A 239 4.51 14.70 2.56
N GLN A 240 3.73 13.61 2.69
CA GLN A 240 2.53 13.60 3.56
C GLN A 240 2.88 13.59 5.06
N ILE A 241 3.87 12.79 5.46
CA ILE A 241 4.33 12.69 6.85
C ILE A 241 4.90 14.02 7.31
N THR A 242 5.74 14.63 6.47
CA THR A 242 6.42 15.89 6.75
C THR A 242 5.62 17.10 6.33
N ALA A 243 4.38 17.00 5.83
CA ALA A 243 3.58 18.20 5.57
C ALA A 243 3.23 18.94 6.89
N ARG A 244 3.35 20.27 6.88
CA ARG A 244 2.70 21.13 7.88
C ARG A 244 1.20 21.09 7.59
N ARG A 245 0.34 20.95 8.61
CA ARG A 245 -1.09 21.24 8.39
C ARG A 245 -1.20 22.73 8.06
N SER A 246 -1.97 23.07 7.02
CA SER A 246 -2.43 24.44 6.84
C SER A 246 -3.12 24.88 8.13
N ALA A 247 -2.88 26.11 8.57
CA ALA A 247 -3.74 26.71 9.58
C ALA A 247 -5.10 26.87 8.90
N ASP A 248 -6.11 26.16 9.41
CA ASP A 248 -7.52 26.42 9.06
C ASP A 248 -7.93 27.79 9.64
#